data_AF-A0A1B9SBR4-F1
#
_entry.id   AF-A0A1B9SBR4-F1
#
_cell.length_a   1.000
_cell.length_b   1.000
_cell.length_c   1.000
_cell.angle_alpha   90.00
_cell.angle_beta   90.00
_cell.angle_gamma   90.00
#
_symmetry.space_group_name_H-M   'P 1'
#
loop_
_entity.id
_entity.type
_entity.pdbx_description
1 polymer ?
#
loop_
_entity_poly.entity_id
_entity_poly.type
_entity_poly.pdbx_seq_one_letter_code
_entity_poly.pdbx_strand_id
1 'polypeptide(L)'
;MPDQVEMKDFTVDADFLANRFGLPTETLRRQMQQGFVRSLVEQGQGDDAGRTRLTVRIGNRSWVAVVTEDGTKLSERMVFCAMK
;
A
#
# COMPACT_ATOMS: atom_id res chain seq x y z
N MET A 1 12.20 -15.20 7.17
CA MET A 1 12.29 -14.83 5.74
C MET A 1 11.62 -13.48 5.62
N PRO A 2 12.30 -12.36 5.29
CA PRO A 2 11.62 -11.08 5.22
C PRO A 2 10.72 -11.07 3.98
N ASP A 3 9.40 -11.03 4.18
CA ASP A 3 8.39 -11.03 3.11
C ASP A 3 8.10 -9.63 2.56
N GLN A 4 9.12 -8.79 2.53
CA GLN A 4 9.03 -7.40 2.12
C GLN A 4 8.61 -7.24 0.65
N VAL A 5 7.67 -6.32 0.41
CA VAL A 5 7.20 -5.87 -0.90
C VAL A 5 7.86 -4.55 -1.22
N GLU A 6 8.75 -4.56 -2.20
CA GLU A 6 9.30 -3.33 -2.78
C GLU A 6 8.24 -2.66 -3.68
N MET A 7 7.81 -1.48 -3.26
CA MET A 7 7.14 -0.49 -4.09
C MET A 7 8.16 0.56 -4.52
N LYS A 8 7.81 1.34 -5.54
CA LYS A 8 8.69 2.28 -6.25
C LYS A 8 9.73 3.02 -5.38
N ASP A 9 9.35 3.46 -4.19
CA ASP A 9 10.23 4.13 -3.21
C ASP A 9 10.02 3.66 -1.76
N PHE A 10 9.23 2.60 -1.54
CA PHE A 10 8.86 2.15 -0.19
C PHE A 10 8.77 0.64 -0.12
N THR A 11 9.25 0.08 0.99
CA THR A 11 9.15 -1.36 1.25
C THR A 11 8.10 -1.61 2.33
N VAL A 12 7.05 -2.35 1.99
CA VAL A 12 5.96 -2.69 2.92
C VAL A 12 5.93 -4.20 3.11
N ASP A 13 5.72 -4.65 4.34
CA ASP A 13 5.59 -6.06 4.66
C ASP A 13 4.38 -6.68 3.95
N ALA A 14 4.58 -7.81 3.24
CA ALA A 14 3.53 -8.43 2.45
C ALA A 14 2.45 -9.00 3.35
N ASP A 15 2.85 -9.61 4.47
CA ASP A 15 1.92 -10.19 5.43
C ASP A 15 1.04 -9.11 6.06
N PHE A 16 1.66 -7.98 6.46
CA PHE A 16 0.91 -6.81 6.93
C PHE A 16 -0.15 -6.35 5.91
N LEU A 17 0.24 -6.21 4.65
CA LEU A 17 -0.67 -5.75 3.61
C LEU A 17 -1.77 -6.80 3.35
N ALA A 18 -1.40 -8.08 3.24
CA ALA A 18 -2.32 -9.17 3.03
C ALA A 18 -3.36 -9.28 4.16
N ASN A 19 -2.93 -9.13 5.40
CA ASN A 19 -3.80 -9.07 6.58
C ASN A 19 -4.81 -7.92 6.48
N ARG A 20 -4.36 -6.73 6.05
CA ARG A 20 -5.26 -5.58 5.84
C ARG A 20 -6.33 -5.84 4.80
N PHE A 21 -5.99 -6.48 3.70
CA PHE A 21 -6.95 -6.83 2.65
C PHE A 21 -7.79 -8.07 2.97
N GLY A 22 -7.48 -8.79 4.04
CA GLY A 22 -8.11 -10.07 4.39
C GLY A 22 -7.82 -11.15 3.35
N LEU A 23 -6.64 -11.11 2.73
CA LEU A 23 -6.20 -12.02 1.69
C LEU A 23 -4.98 -12.81 2.18
N PRO A 24 -4.73 -14.02 1.66
CA PRO A 24 -3.47 -14.70 1.88
C PRO A 24 -2.32 -13.94 1.23
N THR A 25 -1.15 -13.90 1.88
CA THR A 25 0.08 -13.28 1.37
C THR A 25 0.47 -13.82 0.00
N GLU A 26 0.27 -15.11 -0.26
CA GLU A 26 0.48 -15.73 -1.58
C GLU A 26 -0.47 -15.18 -2.66
N THR A 27 -1.72 -14.88 -2.30
CA THR A 27 -2.72 -14.32 -3.23
C THR A 27 -2.40 -12.86 -3.54
N LEU A 28 -1.94 -12.09 -2.54
CA LEU A 28 -1.42 -10.75 -2.76
C LEU A 28 -0.25 -10.79 -3.75
N ARG A 29 0.75 -11.65 -3.49
CA ARG A 29 1.92 -11.83 -4.37
C ARG A 29 1.53 -12.21 -5.79
N ARG A 30 0.61 -13.16 -5.94
CA ARG A 30 0.12 -13.56 -7.27
C ARG A 30 -0.53 -12.39 -8.00
N GLN A 31 -1.35 -11.60 -7.32
CA GLN A 31 -1.97 -10.41 -7.90
C GLN A 31 -0.95 -9.33 -8.25
N MET A 32 0.13 -9.16 -7.47
CA MET A 32 1.23 -8.26 -7.81
C MET A 32 1.99 -8.73 -9.04
N GLN A 33 2.36 -10.00 -9.11
CA GLN A 33 3.02 -10.61 -10.27
C GLN A 33 2.16 -10.53 -11.55
N GLN A 34 0.84 -10.65 -11.40
CA GLN A 34 -0.11 -10.52 -12.49
C GLN A 34 -0.43 -9.06 -12.88
N GLY A 35 0.08 -8.07 -12.15
CA GLY A 35 -0.19 -6.65 -12.40
C GLY A 35 -1.61 -6.19 -12.02
N PHE A 36 -2.34 -6.97 -11.22
CA PHE A 36 -3.65 -6.59 -10.68
C PHE A 36 -3.55 -5.63 -9.49
N VAL A 37 -2.41 -5.62 -8.81
CA VAL A 37 -2.13 -4.67 -7.73
C VAL A 37 -1.55 -3.40 -8.33
N ARG A 38 -2.21 -2.27 -8.10
CA ARG A 38 -1.65 -0.95 -8.39
C ARG A 38 -1.16 -0.30 -7.10
N SER A 39 0.14 -0.13 -6.96
CA SER A 39 0.76 0.67 -5.91
C SER A 39 1.11 2.05 -6.44
N LEU A 40 0.68 3.09 -5.73
CA LEU A 40 1.03 4.48 -5.99
C LEU A 40 1.69 5.03 -4.71
N VAL A 41 2.92 5.51 -4.85
CA VAL A 41 3.62 6.21 -3.78
C VAL A 41 3.64 7.68 -4.17
N GLU A 42 2.97 8.50 -3.38
CA GLU A 42 2.98 9.95 -3.52
C GLU A 42 3.80 10.53 -2.37
N GLN A 43 5.02 10.96 -2.68
CA GLN A 43 5.83 11.71 -1.73
C GLN A 43 5.29 13.14 -1.66
N GLY A 44 4.85 13.55 -0.48
CA GLY A 44 4.45 14.93 -0.21
C GLY A 44 5.64 15.86 -0.44
N GLN A 45 5.41 16.91 -1.24
CA GLN A 45 6.37 17.98 -1.49
C GLN A 45 5.77 19.31 -1.00
N GLY A 46 6.63 20.25 -0.61
CA GLY A 46 6.20 21.56 -0.12
C GLY A 46 5.75 21.53 1.34
N ASP A 47 4.52 21.96 1.63
CA ASP A 47 3.98 22.04 3.01
C ASP A 47 3.73 20.67 3.66
N ASP A 48 3.56 19.64 2.83
CA ASP A 48 3.51 18.22 3.23
C ASP A 48 4.87 17.52 3.07
N ALA A 49 5.98 18.27 2.93
CA ALA A 49 7.32 17.69 2.94
C ALA A 49 7.51 16.87 4.22
N GLY A 50 7.87 15.60 4.04
CA GLY A 50 8.01 14.64 5.13
C GLY A 50 6.80 13.73 5.35
N ARG A 51 5.74 13.80 4.52
CA ARG A 51 4.64 12.83 4.50
C ARG A 51 4.58 12.10 3.17
N THR A 52 4.64 10.78 3.21
CA THR A 52 4.45 9.93 2.04
C THR A 52 3.09 9.25 2.13
N ARG A 53 2.27 9.43 1.10
CA ARG A 53 1.02 8.68 0.95
C ARG A 53 1.28 7.45 0.08
N LEU A 54 1.07 6.28 0.66
CA LEU A 54 1.00 5.02 -0.05
C LEU A 54 -0.46 4.70 -0.37
N THR A 55 -0.75 4.42 -1.63
CA THR A 55 -2.06 3.94 -2.08
C THR A 55 -1.86 2.61 -2.78
N VAL A 56 -2.39 1.53 -2.22
CA VAL A 56 -2.40 0.21 -2.84
C VAL A 56 -3.82 -0.16 -3.21
N ARG A 57 -4.07 -0.40 -4.49
CA ARG A 57 -5.37 -0.81 -5.02
C ARG A 57 -5.32 -2.25 -5.49
N ILE A 58 -6.31 -3.02 -5.03
CA ILE A 58 -6.55 -4.41 -5.38
C ILE A 58 -8.03 -4.53 -5.77
N GLY A 59 -8.31 -4.62 -7.07
CA GLY A 59 -9.68 -4.67 -7.60
C GLY A 59 -10.51 -3.44 -7.22
N ASN A 60 -11.54 -3.65 -6.39
CA ASN A 60 -12.44 -2.61 -5.87
C ASN A 60 -12.04 -2.05 -4.50
N ARG A 61 -10.96 -2.55 -3.89
CA ARG A 61 -10.46 -2.10 -2.59
C ARG A 61 -9.17 -1.31 -2.79
N SER A 62 -9.05 -0.18 -2.10
CA SER A 62 -7.86 0.66 -2.10
C SER A 62 -7.47 0.94 -0.66
N TRP A 63 -6.32 0.43 -0.24
CA TRP A 63 -5.72 0.79 1.04
C TRP A 63 -4.86 2.04 0.86
N VAL A 64 -5.07 3.03 1.70
CA VAL A 64 -4.31 4.29 1.68
C VAL A 64 -3.67 4.47 3.04
N ALA A 65 -2.35 4.55 3.10
CA ALA A 65 -1.60 4.91 4.28
C ALA A 65 -0.83 6.21 4.08
N VAL A 66 -0.68 6.97 5.16
CA VAL A 66 0.19 8.13 5.24
C VAL A 66 1.26 7.80 6.26
N VAL A 67 2.50 7.84 5.83
CA VAL A 67 3.69 7.61 6.64
C VAL A 67 4.54 8.89 6.66
N THR A 68 5.29 9.12 7.72
CA THR A 68 6.31 10.17 7.74
C THR A 68 7.56 9.72 6.99
N GLU A 69 8.45 10.66 6.69
CA GLU A 69 9.80 10.40 6.16
C GLU A 69 10.63 9.49 7.07
N ASP A 70 10.41 9.57 8.38
CA ASP A 70 11.01 8.69 9.39
C ASP A 70 10.47 7.24 9.34
N GLY A 71 9.49 6.98 8.45
CA GLY A 71 8.81 5.67 8.34
C GLY A 71 7.70 5.46 9.37
N THR A 72 7.35 6.49 10.15
CA THR A 72 6.26 6.40 11.14
C THR A 72 4.91 6.48 10.44
N LYS A 73 4.09 5.43 10.55
CA LYS A 73 2.73 5.44 10.03
C LYS A 73 1.84 6.40 10.82
N LEU A 74 1.43 7.49 10.18
CA LEU A 74 0.51 8.47 10.75
C LEU A 74 -0.94 8.00 10.71
N SER A 75 -1.35 7.41 9.58
CA SER A 75 -2.75 7.07 9.35
C SER A 75 -2.87 6.02 8.25
N GLU A 76 -3.91 5.21 8.34
CA GLU A 76 -4.29 4.31 7.28
C GLU A 76 -5.81 4.21 7.19
N ARG A 77 -6.31 4.01 5.99
CA ARG A 77 -7.74 3.83 5.73
C ARG A 77 -7.94 2.89 4.56
N MET A 78 -9.03 2.13 4.62
CA MET A 78 -9.49 1.35 3.49
C MET A 78 -10.60 2.11 2.78
N VAL A 79 -10.45 2.25 1.47
CA VAL A 79 -11.39 2.90 0.57
C VAL A 79 -11.95 1.83 -0.35
N PHE A 80 -13.27 1.75 -0.42
CA PHE A 80 -13.96 0.86 -1.34
C PHE A 80 -14.49 1.71 -2.48
N CYS A 81 -14.01 1.46 -3.70
CA CYS A 81 -14.61 2.06 -4.86
C CYS A 81 -15.94 1.32 -5.10
N ALA A 82 -17.06 2.03 -5.00
CA ALA A 82 -18.35 1.46 -5.38
C ALA A 82 -18.27 1.05 -6.85
N MET A 83 -18.55 -0.22 -7.13
CA MET A 83 -18.66 -0.70 -8.50
C MET A 83 -19.90 -0.02 -9.10
N LYS A 84 -19.70 0.83 -10.10
CA LYS A 84 -20.79 1.49 -10.84
C LYS A 84 -21.32 0.54 -11.92
#